data_AF-A0A1E7H0E6-F1
#
_entry.id   AF-A0A1E7H0E6-F1
#
_cell.length_a   1.000
_cell.length_b   1.000
_cell.length_c   1.000
_cell.angle_alpha   90.00
_cell.angle_beta   90.00
_cell.angle_gamma   90.00
#
_symmetry.space_group_name_H-M   'P 1'
#
loop_
_entity.id
_entity.type
_entity.pdbx_description
1 polymer ?
#
loop_
_entity_poly.entity_id
_entity_poly.type
_entity_poly.pdbx_seq_one_letter_code
_entity_poly.pdbx_strand_id
1 'polypeptide(L)'
;MRYFKKRRNNPSGDLGENDPMTGVANLFDIGLVFIVGLIVALFAAYHLQDLFSERSEITIVKKAENGQMEIITKKGKKIKALKVTKEKARGRGERLGIAYRLEDGTMVYVPE
;
A
#
# COMPACT_ATOMS: atom_id res chain seq x y z
N MET A 1 -11.62 -61.25 44.82
CA MET A 1 -12.89 -60.47 44.86
C MET A 1 -12.82 -59.36 43.82
N ARG A 2 -13.99 -59.07 43.22
CA ARG A 2 -14.24 -58.27 42.01
C ARG A 2 -13.66 -56.85 42.01
N TYR A 3 -13.20 -56.46 40.82
CA TYR A 3 -12.91 -55.09 40.39
C TYR A 3 -14.16 -54.19 40.46
N PHE A 4 -13.97 -52.94 40.89
CA PHE A 4 -14.87 -51.84 40.56
C PHE A 4 -14.08 -50.75 39.84
N LYS A 5 -14.12 -50.80 38.51
CA LYS A 5 -13.62 -49.73 37.63
C LYS A 5 -14.72 -48.66 37.57
N LYS A 6 -14.52 -47.55 38.26
CA LYS A 6 -15.44 -46.41 38.28
C LYS A 6 -15.43 -45.77 36.88
N ARG A 7 -16.39 -46.14 36.01
CA ARG A 7 -16.68 -45.41 34.79
C ARG A 7 -17.17 -44.02 35.19
N ARG A 8 -16.32 -43.02 35.00
CA ARG A 8 -16.70 -41.62 35.06
C ARG A 8 -17.52 -41.34 33.81
N ASN A 9 -18.85 -41.47 33.92
CA ASN A 9 -19.77 -40.93 32.93
C ASN A 9 -19.55 -39.42 32.94
N ASN A 10 -19.00 -38.90 31.85
CA ASN A 10 -18.96 -37.47 31.57
C ASN A 10 -20.29 -37.16 30.83
N PRO A 11 -21.28 -36.49 31.44
CA PRO A 11 -22.52 -36.13 30.75
C PRO A 11 -22.30 -34.86 29.93
N SER A 12 -21.24 -34.84 29.13
CA SER A 12 -20.83 -33.70 28.31
C SER A 12 -20.77 -34.14 26.85
N GLY A 13 -21.89 -34.66 26.36
CA GLY A 13 -22.02 -35.10 24.98
C GLY A 13 -23.47 -34.90 24.55
N ASP A 14 -23.86 -33.63 24.37
CA ASP A 14 -24.94 -33.25 23.43
C ASP A 14 -25.11 -31.72 23.27
N LEU A 15 -24.53 -30.89 24.14
CA LEU A 15 -24.75 -29.43 24.11
C LEU A 15 -23.74 -28.64 23.26
N GLY A 16 -22.80 -29.31 22.58
CA GLY A 16 -21.71 -28.64 21.85
C GLY A 16 -21.89 -28.57 20.32
N GLU A 17 -22.59 -29.54 19.73
CA GLU A 17 -22.73 -29.63 18.27
C GLU A 17 -23.88 -28.77 17.72
N ASN A 18 -24.86 -28.42 18.55
CA ASN A 18 -26.04 -27.64 18.18
C ASN A 18 -26.11 -26.26 18.86
N ASP A 19 -25.00 -25.74 19.41
CA ASP A 19 -24.95 -24.36 19.88
C ASP A 19 -24.82 -23.40 18.68
N PRO A 20 -25.83 -22.55 18.41
CA PRO A 20 -25.76 -21.58 17.32
C PRO A 20 -24.53 -20.68 17.40
N MET A 21 -24.02 -20.41 18.61
CA MET A 21 -22.83 -19.59 18.81
C MET A 21 -21.56 -20.25 18.23
N THR A 22 -21.47 -21.58 18.28
CA THR A 22 -20.38 -22.35 17.65
C THR A 22 -20.42 -22.20 16.13
N GLY A 23 -21.60 -22.21 15.52
CA GLY A 23 -21.79 -21.96 14.10
C GLY A 23 -21.38 -20.55 13.68
N VAL A 24 -21.74 -19.54 14.48
CA VAL A 24 -21.32 -18.15 14.27
C VAL A 24 -19.81 -17.99 14.38
N ALA A 25 -19.18 -18.61 15.38
CA ALA A 25 -17.74 -18.58 15.57
C ALA A 25 -16.97 -19.17 14.36
N ASN A 26 -17.48 -20.27 13.81
CA ASN A 26 -16.89 -20.90 12.62
C ASN A 26 -17.03 -20.02 11.37
N LEU A 27 -18.22 -19.46 11.12
CA LEU A 27 -18.43 -18.55 9.99
C LEU A 27 -17.58 -17.28 10.11
N PHE A 28 -17.39 -16.77 11.33
CA PHE A 28 -16.52 -15.62 11.57
C PHE A 28 -15.05 -15.94 11.23
N ASP A 29 -14.56 -17.12 11.62
CA ASP A 29 -13.19 -17.54 11.31
C ASP A 29 -12.97 -17.72 9.81
N ILE A 30 -13.92 -18.37 9.11
CA ILE A 30 -13.91 -18.46 7.64
C ILE A 30 -13.97 -17.06 7.00
N GLY A 31 -14.79 -16.16 7.55
CA GLY A 31 -14.88 -14.78 7.10
C GLY A 31 -13.57 -14.02 7.25
N LEU A 32 -12.84 -14.25 8.34
CA LEU A 32 -11.51 -13.65 8.56
C LEU A 32 -10.50 -14.16 7.53
N VAL A 33 -10.46 -15.47 7.27
CA VAL A 33 -9.62 -16.05 6.22
C VAL A 33 -9.99 -15.49 4.84
N PHE A 34 -11.28 -15.31 4.56
CA PHE A 34 -11.76 -14.71 3.31
C PHE A 34 -11.30 -13.26 3.15
N ILE A 35 -11.40 -12.43 4.20
CA ILE A 35 -10.92 -11.04 4.18
C ILE A 35 -9.41 -10.98 3.93
N VAL A 36 -8.63 -11.84 4.61
CA VAL A 36 -7.19 -11.94 4.38
C VAL A 36 -6.89 -12.30 2.92
N GLY A 37 -7.62 -13.29 2.37
CA GLY A 37 -7.51 -13.66 0.96
C GLY A 37 -7.82 -12.50 0.01
N LEU A 38 -8.85 -11.71 0.32
CA LEU A 38 -9.24 -10.55 -0.49
C LEU A 38 -8.18 -9.43 -0.42
N ILE A 39 -7.57 -9.19 0.74
CA ILE A 39 -6.44 -8.26 0.89
C ILE A 39 -5.25 -8.72 0.05
N VAL A 40 -4.89 -10.01 0.11
CA VAL A 40 -3.80 -10.59 -0.70
C VAL A 40 -4.10 -10.45 -2.20
N ALA A 41 -5.35 -10.72 -2.61
CA ALA A 41 -5.77 -10.58 -3.99
C ALA A 41 -5.66 -9.13 -4.49
N LEU A 42 -6.09 -8.14 -3.70
CA LEU A 42 -5.92 -6.72 -4.03
C LEU A 42 -4.45 -6.32 -4.12
N PHE A 43 -3.62 -6.82 -3.20
CA PHE A 43 -2.17 -6.59 -3.24
C PHE A 43 -1.54 -7.08 -4.55
N ALA A 44 -1.91 -8.29 -4.97
CA ALA A 44 -1.44 -8.88 -6.23
C ALA A 44 -1.99 -8.14 -7.45
N ALA A 45 -3.30 -7.85 -7.48
CA ALA A 45 -3.98 -7.23 -8.62
C ALA A 45 -3.45 -5.82 -8.94
N TYR A 46 -3.11 -5.03 -7.92
CA TYR A 46 -2.55 -3.68 -8.08
C TYR A 46 -1.03 -3.64 -8.10
N HIS A 47 -0.37 -4.80 -8.13
CA HIS A 47 1.09 -4.92 -8.09
C HIS A 47 1.75 -4.12 -6.95
N LEU A 48 1.09 -4.05 -5.79
CA LEU A 48 1.55 -3.22 -4.66
C LEU A 48 2.87 -3.72 -4.05
N GLN A 49 3.30 -4.95 -4.36
CA GLN A 49 4.63 -5.43 -3.99
C GLN A 49 5.76 -4.52 -4.52
N ASP A 50 5.54 -3.84 -5.64
CA ASP A 50 6.54 -2.95 -6.23
C ASP A 50 6.78 -1.73 -5.34
N LEU A 51 5.85 -1.34 -4.47
CA LEU A 51 6.06 -0.26 -3.50
C LEU A 51 7.17 -0.60 -2.51
N PHE A 52 7.34 -1.88 -2.18
CA PHE A 52 8.33 -2.36 -1.21
C PHE A 52 9.61 -2.87 -1.86
N SER A 53 9.58 -3.14 -3.17
CA SER A 53 10.76 -3.60 -3.90
C SER A 53 11.86 -2.53 -3.95
N GLU A 54 13.11 -2.97 -3.75
CA GLU A 54 14.30 -2.12 -3.90
C GLU A 54 14.71 -1.95 -5.37
N ARG A 55 14.18 -2.80 -6.27
CA ARG A 55 14.54 -2.85 -7.70
C ARG A 55 13.52 -2.18 -8.60
N SER A 56 12.32 -1.92 -8.10
CA SER A 56 11.25 -1.26 -8.83
C SER A 56 11.44 0.26 -8.86
N GLU A 57 10.96 0.87 -9.94
CA GLU A 57 10.79 2.31 -10.06
C GLU A 57 9.31 2.64 -10.17
N ILE A 58 8.82 3.50 -9.28
CA ILE A 58 7.41 3.90 -9.22
C ILE A 58 7.32 5.41 -9.33
N THR A 59 6.42 5.88 -10.19
CA THR A 59 6.06 7.28 -10.28
C THR A 59 4.58 7.46 -9.97
N ILE A 60 4.28 8.24 -8.95
CA ILE A 60 2.93 8.62 -8.55
C ILE A 60 2.72 10.07 -8.95
N VAL A 61 1.71 10.33 -9.77
CA VAL A 61 1.30 11.68 -10.16
C VAL A 61 0.00 12.01 -9.44
N LYS A 62 0.06 13.00 -8.54
CA LYS A 62 -1.10 13.54 -7.83
C LYS A 62 -1.51 14.85 -8.47
N LYS A 63 -2.80 15.02 -8.71
CA LYS A 63 -3.40 16.29 -9.15
C LYS A 63 -4.41 16.72 -8.09
N ALA A 64 -4.13 17.83 -7.42
CA ALA A 64 -5.05 18.43 -6.46
C ALA A 64 -6.18 19.17 -7.20
N GLU A 65 -7.31 19.40 -6.53
CA GLU A 65 -8.47 20.09 -7.11
C GLU A 65 -8.15 21.52 -7.56
N ASN A 66 -7.21 22.19 -6.89
CA ASN A 66 -6.70 23.51 -7.26
C ASN A 66 -5.76 23.50 -8.50
N GLY A 67 -5.60 22.34 -9.16
CA GLY A 67 -4.75 22.17 -10.33
C GLY A 67 -3.25 22.00 -10.05
N GLN A 68 -2.84 22.02 -8.79
CA GLN A 68 -1.45 21.75 -8.40
C GLN A 68 -1.11 20.28 -8.67
N MET A 69 0.04 20.04 -9.31
CA MET A 69 0.53 18.68 -9.56
C MET A 69 1.74 18.37 -8.69
N GLU A 70 1.76 17.17 -8.12
CA GLU A 70 2.88 16.63 -7.38
C GLU A 70 3.30 15.29 -7.99
N ILE A 71 4.56 15.19 -8.37
CA ILE A 71 5.16 13.98 -8.94
C ILE A 71 6.10 13.38 -7.89
N ILE A 72 5.79 12.17 -7.44
CA ILE A 72 6.59 11.44 -6.47
C ILE A 72 7.21 10.24 -7.19
N THR A 73 8.53 10.23 -7.33
CA THR A 73 9.27 9.12 -7.92
C THR A 73 10.07 8.39 -6.84
N LYS A 74 9.84 7.09 -6.70
CA LYS A 74 10.62 6.19 -5.85
C LYS A 74 11.49 5.29 -6.74
N LYS A 75 12.80 5.36 -6.55
CA LYS A 75 13.79 4.43 -7.14
C LYS A 75 14.50 3.70 -6.00
N GLY A 76 14.11 2.44 -5.75
CA GLY A 76 14.60 1.70 -4.58
C GLY A 76 14.32 2.43 -3.26
N LYS A 77 15.38 2.88 -2.57
CA LYS A 77 15.30 3.63 -1.29
C LYS A 77 15.23 5.15 -1.46
N LYS A 78 15.49 5.69 -2.66
CA LYS A 78 15.48 7.14 -2.91
C LYS A 78 14.09 7.58 -3.32
N ILE A 79 13.53 8.54 -2.58
CA ILE A 79 12.24 9.18 -2.88
C ILE A 79 12.50 10.62 -3.30
N LYS A 80 12.01 11.02 -4.47
CA LYS A 80 12.01 12.41 -4.95
C LYS A 80 10.57 12.88 -5.09
N ALA A 81 10.25 14.01 -4.48
CA ALA A 81 8.96 14.68 -4.63
C ALA A 81 9.16 16.02 -5.34
N LEU A 82 8.47 16.20 -6.46
CA LEU A 82 8.49 17.41 -7.28
C LEU A 82 7.11 18.04 -7.23
N LYS A 83 7.01 19.27 -6.70
CA LYS A 83 5.80 20.08 -6.80
C LYS A 83 5.91 20.95 -8.04
N VAL A 84 5.01 20.74 -9.00
CA VAL A 84 4.89 21.58 -10.18
C VAL A 84 4.07 22.80 -9.79
N THR A 85 4.74 23.94 -9.64
CA THR A 85 4.10 25.22 -9.35
C THR A 85 4.29 26.16 -10.55
N LYS A 86 3.32 27.04 -10.77
CA LYS A 86 3.44 28.14 -11.77
C LYS A 86 4.19 29.34 -11.20
N GLU A 87 4.59 29.28 -9.94
CA GLU A 87 5.25 30.39 -9.25
C GLU A 87 6.74 30.33 -9.57
N LYS A 88 7.36 31.48 -9.83
CA LYS A 88 8.82 31.56 -9.93
C LYS A 88 9.40 31.01 -8.64
N ALA A 89 10.27 29.99 -8.74
CA ALA A 89 10.99 29.45 -7.60
C ALA A 89 11.64 30.60 -6.81
N ARG A 90 11.33 30.70 -5.51
CA ARG A 90 11.90 31.68 -4.60
C ARG A 90 12.83 30.96 -3.62
N GLY A 91 14.05 31.44 -3.50
CA GLY A 91 15.07 30.89 -2.61
C GLY A 91 16.38 31.65 -2.74
N ARG A 92 17.28 31.50 -1.76
CA ARG A 92 18.69 31.91 -1.92
C ARG A 92 19.36 30.87 -2.81
N GLY A 93 19.73 31.27 -4.01
CA GLY A 93 20.39 30.42 -4.99
C GLY A 93 21.39 31.24 -5.79
N GLU A 94 22.36 30.55 -6.37
CA GLU A 94 23.32 31.15 -7.29
C GLU A 94 22.75 31.09 -8.71
N ARG A 95 22.86 32.18 -9.45
CA ARG A 95 22.51 32.18 -10.87
C ARG A 95 23.59 31.41 -11.60
N LEU A 96 23.23 30.25 -12.13
CA LEU A 96 24.18 29.39 -12.85
C LEU A 96 24.32 29.77 -14.34
N GLY A 97 23.39 30.56 -14.89
CA GLY A 97 23.36 30.88 -16.33
C GLY A 97 22.05 31.51 -16.82
N ILE A 98 21.90 31.58 -18.15
CA ILE A 98 20.69 32.00 -18.87
C ILE A 98 20.22 30.85 -19.77
N ALA A 99 18.91 30.62 -19.87
CA ALA A 99 18.34 29.71 -20.86
C ALA A 99 17.59 30.49 -21.94
N TYR A 100 17.91 30.20 -23.21
CA TYR A 100 17.23 30.73 -24.39
C TYR A 100 16.34 29.66 -25.01
N ARG A 101 15.19 30.06 -25.55
CA ARG A 101 14.39 29.24 -26.44
C ARG A 101 14.57 29.76 -27.87
N LEU A 102 15.04 28.91 -28.77
CA LEU A 102 15.20 29.23 -30.19
C LEU A 102 13.84 29.11 -30.91
N GLU A 103 13.78 29.63 -32.14
CA GLU A 103 12.54 29.65 -32.94
C GLU A 103 12.02 28.24 -33.26
N ASP A 104 12.92 27.26 -33.37
CA ASP A 104 12.61 25.84 -33.57
C ASP A 104 12.13 25.11 -32.30
N GLY A 105 12.09 25.82 -31.17
CA GLY A 105 11.72 25.27 -29.87
C GLY A 105 12.89 24.66 -29.07
N THR A 106 14.11 24.64 -29.62
CA THR A 106 15.30 24.16 -28.93
C THR A 106 15.63 25.06 -27.74
N MET A 107 15.94 24.46 -26.59
CA MET A 107 16.34 25.19 -25.38
C MET A 107 17.87 25.15 -25.25
N VAL A 108 18.53 26.31 -25.26
CA VAL A 108 19.98 26.44 -25.11
C VAL A 108 20.29 27.05 -23.75
N TYR A 109 21.14 26.37 -22.97
CA TYR A 109 21.63 26.86 -21.69
C TYR A 109 23.04 27.46 -21.85
N VAL A 110 23.22 28.69 -21.38
CA VAL A 110 24.50 29.41 -21.37
C VAL A 110 24.91 29.63 -19.91
N PRO A 111 25.96 28.95 -19.41
CA PRO A 111 26.49 29.17 -18.07
C PRO A 111 27.02 30.60 -17.89
N GLU A 112 26.98 31.12 -16.66
CA GLU A 112 27.79 32.28 -16.24
C GLU A 112 29.14 31.87 -15.66
#